data_AF-A0A9E5WU79-F1
#
_entry.id   AF-A0A9E5WU79-F1
#
_cell.length_a   1.000
_cell.length_b   1.000
_cell.length_c   1.000
_cell.angle_alpha   90.00
_cell.angle_beta   90.00
_cell.angle_gamma   90.00
#
_symmetry.space_group_name_H-M   'P 1'
#
loop_
_entity.id
_entity.type
_entity.pdbx_description
1 polymer ?
#
loop_
_entity_poly.entity_id
_entity_poly.type
_entity_poly.pdbx_seq_one_letter_code
_entity_poly.pdbx_strand_id
1 'polypeptide(L)' 'MTFYPEKRRRRHLEAAHGYLLLDLPDQALQELDQIDDPGPEAFEVYQLRGESLRQKKEYRRALEAFEQAETLRPNNL' A
#
# COMPACT_ATOMS: atom_id res chain seq x y z
N MET A 1 -9.86 -26.12 6.01
CA MET A 1 -9.39 -24.81 6.53
C MET A 1 -9.59 -23.79 5.43
N THR A 2 -10.57 -22.91 5.57
CA THR A 2 -10.85 -21.89 4.55
C THR A 2 -9.78 -20.80 4.68
N PHE A 3 -8.91 -20.69 3.69
CA PHE A 3 -7.97 -19.59 3.57
C PHE A 3 -8.78 -18.33 3.20
N TYR A 4 -8.75 -17.31 4.05
CA TYR A 4 -9.42 -16.02 3.83
C TYR A 4 -8.36 -14.96 3.51
N PRO A 5 -7.72 -15.02 2.31
CA PRO A 5 -6.66 -14.10 1.93
C PRO A 5 -7.11 -12.64 1.99
N GLU A 6 -8.39 -12.38 1.73
CA GLU A 6 -8.99 -11.05 1.77
C GLU A 6 -8.99 -10.45 3.18
N LYS A 7 -9.30 -11.22 4.22
CA LYS A 7 -9.28 -10.72 5.61
C LYS A 7 -7.87 -10.41 6.07
N ARG A 8 -6.90 -11.26 5.70
CA ARG A 8 -5.48 -11.05 6.02
C ARG A 8 -4.97 -9.78 5.34
N ARG A 9 -5.22 -9.63 4.04
CA ARG A 9 -4.85 -8.42 3.28
C ARG A 9 -5.45 -7.16 3.90
N ARG A 10 -6.77 -7.17 4.16
CA ARG A 10 -7.49 -6.03 4.74
C ARG A 10 -6.87 -5.56 6.05
N ARG A 11 -6.52 -6.51 6.93
CA ARG A 11 -5.87 -6.22 8.20
C ARG A 11 -4.52 -5.53 8.02
N HIS A 12 -3.66 -6.05 7.15
CA HIS A 12 -2.35 -5.45 6.88
C HIS A 12 -2.50 -4.05 6.26
N LEU A 13 -3.50 -3.86 5.40
CA LEU A 13 -3.77 -2.58 4.76
C LEU A 13 -4.24 -1.53 5.78
N GLU A 14 -5.18 -1.89 6.66
CA GLU A 14 -5.63 -1.03 7.75
C GLU A 14 -4.50 -0.68 8.73
N ALA A 15 -3.63 -1.65 9.05
CA ALA A 15 -2.47 -1.43 9.90
C ALA A 15 -1.47 -0.45 9.24
N ALA A 16 -1.16 -0.64 7.94
CA ALA A 16 -0.27 0.24 7.20
C ALA A 16 -0.78 1.69 7.16
N HIS A 17 -2.07 1.87 6.91
CA HIS A 17 -2.69 3.19 6.96
C HIS A 17 -2.59 3.82 8.35
N GLY A 18 -2.86 3.05 9.41
CA GLY A 18 -2.70 3.48 10.80
C GLY A 18 -1.26 3.91 11.13
N TYR A 19 -0.26 3.16 10.67
CA TYR A 19 1.15 3.52 10.85
C TYR A 19 1.51 4.83 10.14
N LEU A 20 0.97 5.09 8.94
CA LEU A 20 1.20 6.37 8.25
C LEU A 20 0.58 7.57 8.96
N LEU A 21 -0.58 7.41 9.60
CA LEU A 21 -1.18 8.45 10.43
C LEU A 21 -0.35 8.79 11.68
N LEU A 22 0.57 7.90 12.07
CA LEU A 22 1.48 8.07 13.20
C LEU A 22 2.90 8.48 12.76
N ASP A 23 3.10 8.84 11.48
CA ASP A 23 4.42 9.13 10.89
C ASP A 23 5.42 7.97 11.06
N LEU A 24 4.94 6.72 10.96
CA LEU A 24 5.73 5.48 11.06
C LEU A 24 5.80 4.75 9.70
N PRO A 25 6.46 5.33 8.68
CA PRO A 25 6.43 4.80 7.32
C PRO A 25 7.15 3.46 7.15
N ASP A 26 8.12 3.14 8.01
CA ASP A 26 8.82 1.85 7.99
C ASP A 26 7.89 0.69 8.37
N GLN A 27 7.11 0.86 9.45
CA GLN A 27 6.11 -0.13 9.84
C GLN A 27 5.00 -0.25 8.80
N ALA A 28 4.60 0.87 8.18
CA ALA A 28 3.61 0.83 7.10
C ALA A 28 4.09 -0.02 5.92
N LEU A 29 5.33 0.17 5.48
CA LEU A 29 5.94 -0.66 4.42
C LEU A 29 6.01 -2.13 4.81
N GLN A 30 6.40 -2.43 6.05
CA GLN A 30 6.47 -3.80 6.54
C GLN A 30 5.11 -4.51 6.48
N GLU A 31 4.02 -3.83 6.84
CA GLU A 31 2.67 -4.38 6.72
C GLU A 31 2.25 -4.55 5.26
N LEU A 32 2.58 -3.58 4.39
CA LEU A 32 2.29 -3.66 2.95
C LEU A 32 3.08 -4.77 2.25
N ASP A 33 4.25 -5.15 2.77
CA ASP A 33 5.05 -6.26 2.27
C ASP A 33 4.48 -7.63 2.65
N GLN A 34 3.56 -7.70 3.62
CA GLN A 34 2.81 -8.92 3.95
C GLN A 34 1.63 -9.19 3.00
N ILE A 35 1.34 -8.27 2.09
CA ILE A 35 0.28 -8.40 1.08
C ILE A 35 0.89 -8.94 -0.20
N ASP A 36 0.93 -10.27 -0.32
CA ASP A 36 1.49 -10.98 -1.48
C ASP A 36 0.65 -10.76 -2.75
N ASP A 37 -0.68 -10.80 -2.61
CA ASP A 37 -1.66 -10.52 -3.67
C ASP A 37 -2.63 -9.43 -3.21
N PRO A 38 -2.49 -8.20 -3.73
CA PRO A 38 -3.31 -7.09 -3.30
C PRO A 38 -4.73 -7.12 -3.92
N GLY A 39 -4.97 -7.93 -4.96
CA GLY A 39 -6.28 -8.14 -5.54
C GLY A 39 -7.10 -6.85 -5.76
N PRO A 40 -8.36 -6.78 -5.29
CA PRO A 40 -9.20 -5.57 -5.44
C PRO A 40 -8.62 -4.32 -4.78
N GLU A 41 -7.79 -4.46 -3.76
CA GLU A 41 -7.16 -3.38 -3.02
C GLU A 41 -5.80 -2.93 -3.61
N ALA A 42 -5.42 -3.42 -4.81
CA ALA A 42 -4.17 -3.07 -5.48
C ALA A 42 -3.91 -1.57 -5.54
N PHE A 43 -4.91 -0.78 -5.92
CA PHE A 43 -4.79 0.68 -5.95
C PHE A 43 -4.34 1.24 -4.59
N GLU A 44 -5.02 0.82 -3.52
CA GLU A 44 -4.79 1.32 -2.17
C GLU A 44 -3.43 0.87 -1.62
N VAL A 45 -3.02 -0.37 -1.89
CA VAL A 45 -1.68 -0.87 -1.52
C VAL A 45 -0.57 -0.04 -2.16
N TYR A 46 -0.64 0.21 -3.47
CA TYR A 46 0.38 1.00 -4.16
C TYR A 46 0.36 2.48 -3.74
N GLN A 47 -0.82 3.05 -3.49
CA GLN A 47 -0.96 4.40 -2.95
C GLN A 47 -0.28 4.53 -1.57
N LEU A 48 -0.55 3.60 -0.65
CA LEU A 48 0.05 3.62 0.69
C LEU A 48 1.56 3.34 0.65
N ARG A 49 2.04 2.49 -0.27
CA ARG A 49 3.49 2.31 -0.49
C ARG A 49 4.15 3.61 -0.95
N GLY A 50 3.53 4.30 -1.91
CA GLY A 50 4.01 5.60 -2.39
C GLY A 50 4.08 6.62 -1.26
N GLU A 51 3.03 6.72 -0.44
CA GLU A 51 2.99 7.65 0.69
C GLU A 51 4.06 7.33 1.76
N SER A 52 4.24 6.04 2.07
CA SER A 52 5.30 5.59 3.00
C SER A 52 6.70 5.98 2.51
N LEU A 53 6.98 5.75 1.23
CA LEU A 53 8.27 6.11 0.62
C LEU A 53 8.45 7.64 0.55
N ARG A 54 7.37 8.38 0.32
CA ARG A 54 7.36 9.86 0.31
C ARG A 54 7.72 10.42 1.69
N GLN A 55 7.14 9.89 2.77
CA GLN A 55 7.49 10.29 4.15
C GLN A 55 8.96 9.97 4.47
N LYS A 56 9.48 8.85 3.95
CA LYS A 56 10.92 8.49 4.02
C LYS A 56 11.83 9.33 3.12
N LYS A 57 11.29 10.25 2.32
CA LYS A 57 12.01 11.06 1.32
C LYS A 57 12.65 10.24 0.18
N GLU A 58 12.16 9.02 -0.04
CA GLU A 58 12.56 8.14 -1.13
C GLU A 58 11.74 8.44 -2.39
N TYR A 59 11.80 9.69 -2.85
CA TYR A 59 10.85 10.25 -3.83
C TYR A 59 10.78 9.48 -5.15
N ARG A 60 11.89 8.92 -5.63
CA ARG A 60 11.92 8.15 -6.87
C ARG A 60 11.08 6.88 -6.76
N ARG A 61 11.26 6.12 -5.68
CA ARG A 61 10.49 4.90 -5.42
C ARG A 61 9.03 5.22 -5.09
N ALA A 62 8.80 6.36 -4.41
CA ALA A 62 7.45 6.85 -4.15
C ALA A 62 6.69 7.12 -5.46
N LEU A 63 7.34 7.79 -6.40
CA LEU A 63 6.78 8.07 -7.73
C LEU A 63 6.44 6.76 -8.46
N GLU A 64 7.37 5.80 -8.51
CA GLU A 64 7.13 4.49 -9.13
C GLU A 64 5.89 3.80 -8.52
N ALA A 65 5.73 3.83 -7.19
CA ALA A 65 4.56 3.27 -6.53
C ALA A 65 3.26 4.02 -6.86
N PHE A 66 3.31 5.35 -6.97
CA PHE A 66 2.15 6.15 -7.37
C PHE A 66 1.76 5.89 -8.84
N GLU A 67 2.73 5.76 -9.73
CA GLU A 67 2.49 5.40 -11.13
C GLU A 67 1.78 4.04 -11.23
N GLN A 68 2.23 3.04 -10.46
CA GLN A 68 1.52 1.75 -10.38
C GLN A 68 0.08 1.93 -9.90
N ALA A 69 -0.16 2.77 -8.89
CA ALA A 69 -1.52 3.05 -8.44
C ALA A 69 -2.38 3.72 -9.54
N GLU A 70 -1.83 4.68 -10.28
CA GLU A 70 -2.53 5.35 -11.38
C GLU A 70 -2.92 4.40 -12.51
N THR A 71 -2.05 3.43 -12.87
CA THR A 71 -2.40 2.42 -13.89
C THR A 71 -3.61 1.58 -13.54
N LEU A 72 -3.95 1.49 -12.25
CA LEU A 72 -5.08 0.72 -11.73
C LEU A 72 -6.39 1.54 -11.68
N ARG A 73 -6.34 2.85 -11.95
CA ARG A 73 -7.51 3.70 -12.16
C ARG A 73 -7.71 3.93 -13.65
N PRO A 74 -8.53 3.13 -14.35
CA PRO A 74 -8.73 3.28 -15.79
C PRO A 74 -9.48 4.56 -16.22
N ASN A 75 -9.71 5.52 -15.33
CA ASN A 75 -10.67 6.61 -15.53
C ASN A 75 -10.14 8.02 -15.23
N ASN A 76 -8.82 8.24 -15.26
CA ASN A 76 -8.20 9.56 -15.03
C ASN A 76 -7.75 10.29 -16.32
N LEU A 77 -8.31 9.96 -17.50
CA LEU A 77 -8.15 10.73 -18.74
C LEU A 77 -9.43 11.50 -19.08
#